data_AF-A0A2S3U5B8-F1
#
_entry.id   AF-A0A2S3U5B8-F1
#
_cell.length_a   1.000
_cell.length_b   1.000
_cell.length_c   1.000
_cell.angle_alpha   90.00
_cell.angle_beta   90.00
_cell.angle_gamma   90.00
#
_symmetry.space_group_name_H-M   'P 1'
#
loop_
_entity.id
_entity.type
_entity.pdbx_description
1 polymer ?
#
loop_
_entity_poly.entity_id
_entity_poly.type
_entity_poly.pdbx_seq_one_letter_code
_entity_poly.pdbx_strand_id
1 'polypeptide(L)'
;MSETSEETLYCIGCGAAIQTTDPKAAGYTPNSALQKSLASDAQDLYCQRCFRLRHYNEIVPVGLTDDDFRHLLATIRDANALVVYVVDIFDLNGSIIPGLQRFVGDNPVFVSR
;
A
#
# COMPACT_ATOMS: atom_id res chain seq x y z
N MET A 1 26.45 24.11 6.90
CA MET A 1 25.40 23.90 5.89
C MET A 1 24.23 23.24 6.60
N SER A 2 23.03 23.81 6.49
CA SER A 2 21.83 23.28 7.13
C SER A 2 21.32 22.07 6.35
N GLU A 3 21.36 20.89 6.95
CA GLU A 3 20.58 19.73 6.49
C GLU A 3 19.12 19.98 6.88
N THR A 4 18.32 20.43 5.91
CA THR A 4 16.86 20.40 6.03
C THR A 4 16.45 18.94 5.81
N SER A 5 16.27 18.18 6.88
CA SER A 5 15.60 16.88 6.82
C SER A 5 14.14 17.12 6.43
N GLU A 6 13.81 16.98 5.15
CA GLU A 6 12.41 16.92 4.71
C GLU A 6 11.77 15.69 5.37
N GLU A 7 11.06 15.89 6.47
CA GLU A 7 10.28 14.83 7.11
C GLU A 7 9.25 14.33 6.11
N THR A 8 9.48 13.13 5.58
CA THR A 8 8.57 12.49 4.64
C THR A 8 7.32 12.10 5.40
N LEU A 9 6.20 12.74 5.06
CA LEU A 9 4.90 12.45 5.65
C LEU A 9 4.30 11.19 5.01
N TYR A 10 3.65 10.36 5.81
CA TYR A 10 3.03 9.11 5.33
C TYR A 10 1.53 9.13 5.57
N CYS A 11 0.78 8.54 4.63
CA CYS A 11 -0.65 8.31 4.78
C CYS A 11 -0.90 7.28 5.88
N ILE A 12 -1.68 7.62 6.90
CA ILE A 12 -1.98 6.69 8.01
C ILE A 12 -2.87 5.51 7.59
N GLY A 13 -3.55 5.61 6.43
CA GLY A 13 -4.42 4.55 5.93
C GLY A 13 -3.74 3.49 5.07
N CYS A 14 -2.76 3.88 4.23
CA CYS A 14 -2.11 2.95 3.30
C CYS A 14 -0.57 2.97 3.36
N GLY A 15 0.03 3.79 4.22
CA GLY A 15 1.48 3.88 4.38
C GLY A 15 2.25 4.50 3.20
N ALA A 16 1.56 5.00 2.16
CA ALA A 16 2.22 5.66 1.05
C ALA A 16 2.80 7.02 1.45
N ALA A 17 3.99 7.36 0.96
CA ALA A 17 4.58 8.69 1.10
C ALA A 17 3.66 9.73 0.46
N ILE A 18 3.38 10.80 1.20
CA ILE A 18 2.46 11.85 0.76
C ILE A 18 3.12 12.70 -0.31
N GLN A 19 2.38 12.94 -1.38
CA GLN A 19 2.78 13.82 -2.47
C GLN A 19 1.58 14.63 -2.96
N THR A 20 1.83 15.77 -3.58
CA THR A 20 0.79 16.68 -4.08
C THR A 20 0.92 16.97 -5.58
N THR A 21 1.72 16.18 -6.30
CA THR A 21 2.17 16.45 -7.68
C THR A 21 1.43 15.62 -8.72
N ASP A 22 1.20 14.33 -8.46
CA ASP A 22 0.54 13.42 -9.41
C ASP A 22 -0.76 12.82 -8.81
N PRO A 23 -1.95 13.27 -9.23
CA PRO A 23 -3.24 12.73 -8.79
C PRO A 23 -3.46 11.24 -8.99
N LYS A 24 -2.71 10.61 -9.91
CA LYS A 24 -2.84 9.19 -10.25
C LYS A 24 -1.86 8.31 -9.48
N ALA A 25 -0.78 8.88 -8.94
CA ALA A 25 0.20 8.14 -8.17
C ALA A 25 -0.28 7.87 -6.74
N ALA A 26 0.30 6.84 -6.10
CA ALA A 26 0.07 6.55 -4.70
C ALA A 26 0.46 7.75 -3.82
N GLY A 27 -0.23 7.91 -2.69
CA GLY A 27 0.07 8.98 -1.73
C GLY A 27 -0.39 10.38 -2.14
N TYR A 28 -1.07 10.54 -3.28
CA TYR A 28 -1.58 11.85 -3.68
C TYR A 28 -2.55 12.43 -2.65
N THR A 29 -2.34 13.67 -2.27
CA THR A 29 -3.32 14.50 -1.56
C THR A 29 -3.28 15.92 -2.12
N PRO A 30 -4.41 16.63 -2.26
CA PRO A 30 -4.40 18.03 -2.66
C PRO A 30 -3.59 18.88 -1.67
N ASN A 31 -2.83 19.86 -2.15
CA ASN A 31 -2.00 20.73 -1.29
C ASN A 31 -2.84 21.46 -0.22
N SER A 32 -4.08 21.85 -0.56
CA SER A 32 -5.03 22.44 0.38
C SER A 32 -5.46 21.48 1.51
N ALA A 33 -5.51 20.18 1.26
CA ALA A 33 -5.79 19.17 2.27
C ALA A 33 -4.57 18.94 3.16
N LEU A 34 -3.37 18.89 2.57
CA LEU A 34 -2.10 18.77 3.31
C LEU A 34 -1.92 19.93 4.29
N GLN A 35 -2.09 21.17 3.84
CA GLN A 35 -1.97 22.35 4.70
C GLN A 35 -2.98 22.36 5.85
N LYS A 36 -4.21 21.90 5.61
CA LYS A 36 -5.22 21.76 6.67
C LYS A 36 -4.81 20.73 7.70
N SER A 37 -4.32 19.56 7.28
CA SER A 37 -3.86 18.52 8.22
C SER A 37 -2.68 19.01 9.06
N LEU A 38 -1.72 19.72 8.46
CA LEU A 38 -0.56 20.31 9.15
C LEU A 38 -0.95 21.44 10.12
N ALA A 39 -1.92 22.27 9.76
CA ALA A 39 -2.35 23.40 10.60
C ALA A 39 -3.23 22.98 11.78
N SER A 40 -3.78 21.76 11.77
CA SER A 40 -4.77 21.31 12.75
C SER A 40 -4.17 20.44 13.87
N ASP A 41 -2.85 20.23 13.90
CA ASP A 41 -2.21 19.13 14.66
C ASP A 41 -2.94 17.79 14.45
N ALA A 42 -3.59 17.63 13.29
CA ALA A 42 -4.46 16.50 13.05
C ALA A 42 -3.60 15.33 12.60
N GLN A 43 -3.50 14.33 13.48
CA GLN A 43 -2.82 13.05 13.23
C GLN A 43 -3.38 12.28 12.01
N ASP A 44 -4.54 12.68 11.50
CA ASP A 44 -5.29 12.01 10.45
C ASP A 44 -4.94 12.54 9.05
N LEU A 45 -3.70 12.32 8.60
CA LEU A 45 -3.27 12.62 7.23
C LEU A 45 -3.57 11.43 6.30
N TYR A 46 -4.51 11.64 5.38
CA TYR A 46 -4.90 10.64 4.38
C TYR A 46 -4.55 11.08 2.95
N CYS A 47 -4.14 10.12 2.14
CA CYS A 47 -4.15 10.28 0.69
C CYS A 47 -5.60 10.27 0.17
N GLN A 48 -5.83 10.80 -1.03
CA GLN A 48 -7.14 10.92 -1.66
C GLN A 48 -7.89 9.58 -1.72
N ARG A 49 -7.18 8.47 -1.95
CA ARG A 49 -7.79 7.12 -1.99
C ARG A 49 -8.32 6.70 -0.63
N CYS A 50 -7.49 6.77 0.42
CA CYS A 50 -7.91 6.41 1.77
C CYS A 50 -9.03 7.32 2.27
N PHE A 51 -8.96 8.62 1.94
CA PHE A 51 -10.02 9.55 2.28
C PHE A 51 -11.36 9.15 1.64
N ARG A 52 -11.35 8.83 0.34
CA ARG A 52 -12.57 8.39 -0.37
C ARG A 52 -13.09 7.05 0.10
N LEU A 53 -12.21 6.10 0.38
CA LEU A 53 -12.59 4.82 0.96
C LEU A 53 -13.27 5.01 2.32
N ARG A 54 -12.73 5.89 3.18
CA ARG A 54 -13.27 6.12 4.53
C ARG A 54 -14.60 6.87 4.54
N HIS A 55 -14.79 7.86 3.67
CA HIS A 55 -15.98 8.73 3.70
C HIS A 55 -17.07 8.33 2.71
N TYR A 56 -16.70 7.66 1.61
CA TYR A 56 -17.62 7.33 0.51
C TYR A 56 -17.63 5.84 0.17
N ASN A 57 -16.84 5.02 0.85
CA ASN A 57 -16.68 3.58 0.55
C ASN A 57 -16.33 3.32 -0.93
N GLU A 58 -15.64 4.27 -1.57
CA GLU A 58 -15.28 4.22 -2.99
C GLU A 58 -13.86 3.66 -3.14
N ILE A 59 -13.73 2.51 -3.79
CA ILE A 59 -12.44 1.89 -4.09
C ILE A 59 -11.93 2.49 -5.39
N VAL A 60 -10.94 3.38 -5.28
CA VAL A 60 -10.23 3.89 -6.46
C VAL A 60 -9.07 2.93 -6.78
N PRO A 61 -9.05 2.33 -7.98
CA PRO A 61 -7.95 1.48 -8.39
C PRO A 61 -6.67 2.32 -8.54
N VAL A 62 -5.60 1.90 -7.87
CA VAL A 62 -4.25 2.24 -8.34
C VAL A 62 -3.92 1.25 -9.42
N GLY A 63 -3.40 1.73 -10.55
CA GLY A 63 -2.83 0.87 -11.57
C GLY A 63 -1.55 0.24 -11.05
N LEU A 64 -1.67 -0.78 -10.19
CA LEU A 64 -0.61 -1.76 -10.03
C LEU A 64 -0.57 -2.51 -11.36
N THR A 65 0.51 -2.35 -12.09
CA THR A 65 0.72 -3.14 -13.31
C THR A 65 1.15 -4.56 -12.89
N ASP A 66 0.94 -5.54 -13.78
CA ASP A 66 1.40 -6.91 -13.53
C ASP A 66 2.92 -6.97 -13.28
N ASP A 67 3.68 -6.02 -13.83
CA ASP A 67 5.11 -5.89 -13.60
C ASP A 67 5.45 -5.44 -12.18
N ASP A 68 4.70 -4.49 -11.62
CA ASP A 68 4.86 -4.06 -10.23
C ASP A 68 4.59 -5.23 -9.27
N PHE A 69 3.57 -6.03 -9.56
CA PHE A 69 3.26 -7.23 -8.79
C PHE A 69 4.39 -8.26 -8.87
N ARG A 70 4.93 -8.51 -10.08
CA ARG A 70 6.10 -9.38 -10.26
C ARG A 70 7.32 -8.86 -9.51
N HIS A 71 7.56 -7.56 -9.53
CA HIS A 71 8.70 -6.94 -8.84
C HIS A 71 8.56 -7.11 -7.33
N LEU A 72 7.39 -6.82 -6.76
CA LEU A 72 7.10 -7.01 -5.35
C LEU A 72 7.33 -8.47 -4.91
N LEU A 73 6.81 -9.41 -5.70
CA LEU A 73 6.96 -10.84 -5.43
C LEU A 73 8.41 -11.31 -5.52
N ALA A 74 9.18 -10.80 -6.50
CA ALA A 74 10.60 -11.13 -6.62
C ALA A 74 11.38 -10.69 -5.37
N THR A 75 11.03 -9.56 -4.76
CA THR A 75 11.64 -9.10 -3.50
C THR A 75 11.38 -10.06 -2.34
N ILE A 76 10.20 -10.71 -2.31
CA ILE A 76 9.85 -11.68 -1.27
C ILE A 76 10.69 -12.94 -1.43
N ARG A 77 10.90 -13.42 -2.66
CA ARG A 77 11.71 -14.61 -2.94
C ARG A 77 13.10 -14.54 -2.33
N ASP A 78 13.74 -13.38 -2.43
CA ASP A 78 15.14 -13.18 -2.04
C ASP A 78 15.26 -12.72 -0.57
N ALA A 79 14.14 -12.45 0.10
CA ALA A 79 14.09 -12.14 1.53
C ALA A 79 14.04 -13.43 2.37
N ASN A 80 14.58 -13.37 3.60
CA ASN A 80 14.38 -14.41 4.62
C ASN A 80 13.15 -14.06 5.46
N ALA A 81 11.97 -14.56 5.07
CA ALA A 81 10.69 -14.16 5.65
C ALA A 81 9.71 -15.33 5.81
N LEU A 82 8.75 -15.19 6.73
CA LEU A 82 7.59 -16.09 6.81
C LEU A 82 6.45 -15.49 5.98
N VAL A 83 5.96 -16.25 5.00
CA VAL A 83 4.81 -15.84 4.19
C VAL A 83 3.54 -16.36 4.84
N VAL A 84 2.72 -15.44 5.37
CA VAL A 84 1.38 -15.77 5.88
C VAL A 84 0.37 -15.59 4.75
N TYR A 85 -0.17 -16.69 4.28
CA TYR A 85 -1.13 -16.72 3.19
C TYR A 85 -2.56 -16.88 3.73
N VAL A 86 -3.34 -15.80 3.67
CA VAL A 86 -4.73 -15.76 4.15
C VAL A 86 -5.66 -16.11 3.00
N VAL A 87 -6.49 -17.13 3.18
CA VAL A 87 -7.40 -17.64 2.15
C VAL A 87 -8.82 -17.66 2.68
N ASP A 88 -9.80 -17.18 1.90
CA ASP A 88 -11.21 -17.30 2.25
C ASP A 88 -11.71 -18.73 1.96
N ILE A 89 -12.28 -19.38 2.97
CA ILE A 89 -12.85 -20.73 2.87
C ILE A 89 -14.08 -20.80 1.97
N PHE A 90 -14.79 -19.69 1.76
CA PHE A 90 -16.00 -19.62 0.94
C PHE A 90 -15.70 -19.28 -0.52
N ASP A 91 -14.53 -18.72 -0.82
CA ASP A 91 -14.09 -18.39 -2.17
C ASP A 91 -12.62 -18.79 -2.41
N LEU A 92 -12.37 -20.10 -2.44
CA LEU A 92 -11.04 -20.65 -2.72
C LEU A 92 -10.55 -20.29 -4.13
N ASN A 93 -11.43 -20.32 -5.13
CA ASN A 93 -11.05 -20.03 -6.51
C ASN A 93 -10.65 -18.55 -6.69
N GLY A 94 -11.31 -17.62 -6.00
CA GLY A 94 -10.94 -16.21 -6.00
C GLY A 94 -9.74 -15.87 -5.10
N SER A 95 -9.51 -16.67 -4.05
CA SER A 95 -8.45 -16.41 -3.07
C SER A 95 -7.11 -17.08 -3.39
N ILE A 96 -7.09 -18.13 -4.23
CA ILE A 96 -5.88 -18.89 -4.58
C ILE A 96 -5.10 -18.23 -5.72
N ILE A 97 -3.83 -17.90 -5.47
CA ILE A 97 -2.88 -17.41 -6.48
C ILE A 97 -2.14 -18.61 -7.09
N PRO A 98 -2.37 -18.94 -8.37
CA PRO A 98 -1.70 -20.07 -9.00
C PRO A 98 -0.19 -19.88 -9.03
N GLY A 99 0.56 -20.86 -8.54
CA GLY A 99 2.01 -20.84 -8.58
C GLY A 99 2.67 -19.88 -7.58
N LEU A 100 1.97 -19.46 -6.52
CA LEU A 100 2.54 -18.66 -5.41
C LEU A 100 3.92 -19.17 -4.95
N GLN A 101 4.10 -20.49 -4.87
CA GLN A 101 5.36 -21.14 -4.47
C GLN A 101 6.56 -20.72 -5.34
N ARG A 102 6.36 -20.49 -6.65
CA ARG A 102 7.42 -20.04 -7.57
C ARG A 102 7.88 -18.61 -7.28
N PHE A 103 7.03 -17.84 -6.63
CA PHE A 103 7.27 -16.43 -6.31
C PHE A 103 7.86 -16.23 -4.92
N VAL A 104 7.57 -17.11 -3.97
CA VAL A 104 8.08 -17.00 -2.59
C VAL A 104 9.39 -17.77 -2.37
N GLY A 105 9.82 -18.60 -3.33
CA GLY A 105 11.10 -19.32 -3.26
C GLY A 105 11.12 -20.37 -2.15
N ASP A 106 12.19 -20.38 -1.37
CA ASP A 106 12.38 -21.31 -0.25
C ASP A 106 11.76 -20.79 1.07
N ASN A 107 11.06 -19.66 1.03
CA ASN A 107 10.44 -19.11 2.23
C ASN A 107 9.30 -20.02 2.74
N PRO A 108 9.24 -20.28 4.06
CA PRO A 108 8.14 -21.02 4.64
C PRO A 108 6.81 -20.29 4.41
N VAL A 109 5.79 -21.04 4.01
CA VAL A 109 4.43 -20.54 3.81
C VAL A 109 3.50 -21.13 4.86
N PHE A 110 2.88 -20.26 5.65
CA PHE A 110 1.82 -20.63 6.59
C PHE A 110 0.47 -20.20 6.01
N VAL A 111 -0.45 -21.14 5.85
CA VAL A 111 -1.80 -20.86 5.35
C VAL A 111 -2.75 -20.68 6.53
N SER A 112 -3.30 -19.49 6.71
CA SER A 112 -4.35 -19.23 7.69
C SER A 112 -5.71 -19.41 7.04
N ARG A 113 -6.55 -20.23 7.67
CA ARG A 113 -7.99 -20.30 7.41
C ARG A 113 -8.72 -19.23 8.21
#